data_AF-A0A3E2TXN0-F1
#
_entry.id   AF-A0A3E2TXN0-F1
#
_cell.length_a   1.000
_cell.length_b   1.000
_cell.length_c   1.000
_cell.angle_alpha   90.00
_cell.angle_beta   90.00
_cell.angle_gamma   90.00
#
_symmetry.space_group_name_H-M   'P 1'
#
loop_
_entity.id
_entity.type
_entity.pdbx_description
1 polymer ?
#
loop_
_entity_poly.entity_id
_entity_poly.type
_entity_poly.pdbx_seq_one_letter_code
_entity_poly.pdbx_strand_id
1 'polypeptide(L)' 'MPTSSIFTNIVINDPEKVEKFIDALEASSHDPAWQAASPIKQPLTDIEKIRELMAKRGYGK' A
#
# COMPACT_ATOMS: atom_id res chain seq x y z
N MET A 1 5.98 13.69 -7.40
CA MET A 1 4.63 13.12 -7.20
C MET A 1 4.41 12.13 -8.35
N PRO A 2 4.28 10.82 -8.12
CA PRO A 2 3.95 9.90 -9.18
C PRO A 2 2.54 10.21 -9.70
N THR A 3 2.40 10.45 -10.99
CA THR A 3 1.12 10.75 -11.68
C THR A 3 0.48 9.51 -12.29
N SER A 4 0.91 8.33 -11.87
CA SER A 4 0.33 7.06 -12.31
C SER A 4 -0.98 6.82 -11.56
N SER A 5 -2.08 6.76 -12.30
CA SER A 5 -3.37 6.35 -11.76
C SER A 5 -3.41 4.83 -11.62
N ILE A 6 -3.98 4.32 -10.53
CA ILE A 6 -4.16 2.88 -10.28
C ILE A 6 -5.08 2.25 -11.35
N PHE A 7 -5.92 3.04 -12.02
CA PHE A 7 -6.89 2.57 -13.02
C PHE A 7 -6.44 2.79 -14.48
N THR A 8 -5.15 3.05 -14.74
CA THR A 8 -4.69 3.15 -16.13
C THR A 8 -4.69 1.79 -16.81
N ASN A 9 -5.44 1.67 -17.91
CA ASN A 9 -5.36 0.52 -18.81
C ASN A 9 -3.99 0.52 -19.50
N ILE A 10 -3.20 -0.53 -19.27
CA ILE A 10 -1.92 -0.75 -19.92
C ILE A 10 -2.18 -1.59 -21.17
N VAL A 11 -1.98 -1.01 -22.35
CA VAL A 11 -2.06 -1.72 -23.63
C VAL A 11 -0.64 -1.97 -24.12
N ILE A 12 -0.24 -3.25 -24.16
CA ILE A 12 1.07 -3.67 -24.65
C ILE A 12 0.88 -4.28 -26.05
N ASN A 13 1.33 -3.57 -27.09
CA ASN A 13 1.17 -3.99 -28.50
C ASN A 13 2.36 -4.79 -29.04
N ASP A 14 3.48 -4.80 -28.32
CA ASP A 14 4.73 -5.44 -28.74
C ASP A 14 4.82 -6.85 -28.14
N PRO A 15 4.85 -7.91 -28.96
CA PRO A 15 4.80 -9.29 -28.48
C PRO A 15 5.98 -9.63 -27.54
N GLU A 16 7.18 -9.09 -27.80
CA GLU A 16 8.35 -9.33 -26.93
C GLU A 16 8.16 -8.69 -25.54
N LYS A 17 7.47 -7.56 -25.48
CA LYS A 17 7.13 -6.90 -24.22
C LYS A 17 6.01 -7.62 -23.48
N VAL A 18 5.09 -8.29 -24.18
CA VAL A 18 4.02 -9.07 -23.56
C VAL A 18 4.61 -10.26 -22.82
N GLU A 19 5.52 -11.02 -23.45
CA GLU A 19 6.17 -12.18 -22.82
C GLU A 19 6.94 -11.77 -21.57
N LYS A 20 7.81 -10.75 -21.67
CA LYS A 20 8.57 -10.24 -20.52
C LYS A 20 7.67 -9.73 -19.39
N PHE A 21 6.51 -9.18 -19.72
CA PHE A 21 5.55 -8.71 -18.72
C PHE A 21 4.87 -9.88 -18.00
N ILE A 22 4.50 -10.93 -18.73
CA ILE A 22 3.95 -12.16 -18.15
C ILE A 22 4.98 -12.82 -17.23
N ASP A 23 6.22 -12.96 -17.68
CA ASP A 23 7.31 -13.53 -16.88
C ASP A 23 7.54 -12.73 -15.59
N ALA A 24 7.52 -11.40 -15.68
CA ALA A 24 7.66 -10.52 -14.51
C ALA A 24 6.47 -10.64 -13.54
N LEU A 25 5.24 -10.79 -14.06
CA LEU A 25 4.06 -11.04 -13.23
C LEU A 25 4.14 -12.39 -12.52
N GLU A 26 4.55 -13.44 -13.22
CA GLU A 26 4.72 -14.77 -12.64
C GLU A 26 5.80 -14.75 -11.55
N ALA A 27 6.95 -14.12 -11.83
CA ALA A 27 8.00 -13.93 -10.83
C ALA A 27 7.49 -13.17 -9.61
N SER A 28 6.76 -12.06 -9.81
CA SER A 28 6.18 -11.27 -8.72
C SER A 28 5.13 -12.03 -7.90
N SER A 29 4.39 -12.96 -8.52
CA SER A 29 3.42 -13.80 -7.79
C SER A 29 4.08 -14.79 -6.81
N HIS A 30 5.34 -15.15 -7.08
CA HIS A 30 6.14 -16.03 -6.24
C HIS A 30 6.99 -15.26 -5.21
N ASP A 31 7.00 -13.92 -5.28
CA ASP A 31 7.69 -13.11 -4.28
C ASP A 31 7.07 -13.30 -2.90
N PRO A 32 7.89 -13.35 -1.84
CA PRO A 32 7.38 -13.43 -0.49
C PRO A 32 6.48 -12.24 -0.19
N ALA A 33 5.39 -12.50 0.54
CA ALA A 33 4.50 -11.44 1.00
C ALA A 33 5.33 -10.33 1.67
N TRP A 34 5.11 -9.09 1.25
CA TRP A 34 5.81 -7.95 1.78
C TRP A 34 5.72 -7.92 3.31
N GLN A 35 6.87 -7.85 3.98
CA GLN A 35 6.95 -7.70 5.42
C GLN A 35 7.47 -6.30 5.75
N ALA A 36 6.81 -5.64 6.70
CA ALA A 36 7.27 -4.35 7.19
C ALA A 36 8.62 -4.53 7.91
N ALA A 37 9.62 -3.75 7.52
CA ALA A 37 10.92 -3.72 8.19
C ALA A 37 10.86 -3.17 9.63
N SER A 38 9.72 -2.65 10.06
CA SER A 38 9.50 -2.15 11.41
C SER A 38 8.08 -2.50 11.86
N PRO A 39 7.86 -2.68 13.18
CA PRO A 39 6.53 -2.95 13.71
C PRO A 39 5.55 -1.85 13.27
N ILE A 40 4.53 -2.23 12.52
CA ILE A 40 3.44 -1.33 12.17
C ILE A 40 2.67 -1.06 13.46
N LYS A 41 2.74 0.17 13.97
CA LYS A 41 1.85 0.59 15.06
C LYS A 41 0.43 0.50 14.55
N GLN A 42 -0.32 -0.46 15.09
CA GLN A 42 -1.74 -0.58 14.78
C GLN A 42 -2.44 0.74 15.16
N PRO A 43 -3.37 1.24 14.32
CA PRO A 43 -4.21 2.36 14.71
C PRO A 43 -4.89 2.07 16.05
N LEU A 44 -4.96 3.07 16.93
CA LEU A 44 -5.77 2.97 18.14
C LEU A 44 -7.23 2.76 17.72
N THR A 45 -7.79 1.60 18.04
CA THR A 45 -9.21 1.25 17.78
C THR A 45 -10.10 1.47 18.99
N ASP A 46 -9.49 1.62 20.17
CA ASP A 46 -10.18 1.86 21.43
C ASP A 46 -10.64 3.32 21.55
N ILE A 47 -11.96 3.50 21.56
CA ILE A 47 -12.62 4.82 21.58
C ILE A 47 -12.24 5.62 22.84
N GLU A 48 -12.10 4.96 23.99
CA GLU A 48 -11.75 5.65 25.24
C GLU A 48 -10.32 6.17 25.20
N LYS A 49 -9.38 5.33 24.72
CA LYS A 49 -7.98 5.74 24.53
C LYS A 49 -7.82 6.85 23.50
N ILE A 50 -8.62 6.82 22.43
CA ILE A 50 -8.65 7.91 21.43
C ILE A 50 -9.13 9.20 22.10
N ARG A 51 -10.20 9.14 22.89
CA ARG A 51 -10.76 10.31 23.58
C ARG A 51 -9.77 10.93 24.57
N GLU A 52 -9.07 10.11 25.35
CA GLU A 52 -8.01 10.56 26.25
C GLU A 52 -6.84 11.22 25.49
N LEU A 53 -6.41 10.62 24.38
CA LEU A 53 -5.35 11.17 23.54
C LEU A 53 -5.76 12.53 22.96
N MET A 54 -6.99 12.64 22.45
CA MET A 54 -7.53 13.89 21.91
C MET A 54 -7.64 14.98 22.98
N ALA A 55 -8.10 14.62 24.19
CA ALA A 55 -8.15 15.52 25.33
C ALA A 55 -6.75 16.00 25.75
N LYS A 56 -5.77 15.10 25.82
CA LYS A 56 -4.37 15.44 26.14
C LYS A 56 -3.73 16.36 25.09
N ARG A 57 -4.15 16.24 23.84
CA ARG A 57 -3.63 17.02 22.71
C ARG A 57 -4.28 18.40 22.54
N GLY A 58 -5.29 18.72 23.36
CA GLY A 58 -5.96 20.03 23.36
C GLY A 58 -6.95 20.24 22.23
N TYR A 59 -7.33 19.18 21.49
CA TYR A 59 -8.40 19.22 20.48
C TYR A 59 -9.77 19.17 21.16
N GLY A 60 -10.08 20.22 21.91
CA GLY A 60 -11.31 20.35 22.68
C GLY A 60 -11.47 21.70 23.38
N LYS A 61 -10.64 22.70 23.02
CA LYS A 61 -10.90 24.10 23.30
C LYS A 61 -11.33 24.80 22.03
#